data_AF-A0A1V9FNX3-F1
#
_entry.id   AF-A0A1V9FNX3-F1
#
_cell.length_a   1.000
_cell.length_b   1.000
_cell.length_c   1.000
_cell.angle_alpha   90.00
_cell.angle_beta   90.00
_cell.angle_gamma   90.00
#
_symmetry.space_group_name_H-M   'P 1'
#
loop_
_entity.id
_entity.type
_entity.pdbx_description
1 polymer ?
#
loop_
_entity_poly.entity_id
_entity_poly.type
_entity_poly.pdbx_seq_one_letter_code
_entity_poly.pdbx_strand_id
1 'polypeptide(L)' 'MADYKFDRNAFRIQTFGEADASNKFSKDTPYAERLRQAYYLISQAYGFSMSNQPRLDKSFFSIRKMNN' A
#
# COMPACT_ATOMS: atom_id res chain seq x y z
N MET A 1 2.83 -23.44 12.91
CA MET A 1 3.09 -21.99 12.92
C MET A 1 4.15 -21.75 11.88
N ALA A 2 3.78 -21.23 10.71
CA ALA A 2 4.70 -21.13 9.59
C ALA A 2 5.81 -20.11 9.87
N ASP A 3 7.01 -20.45 9.44
CA ASP A 3 8.28 -19.76 9.67
C ASP A 3 8.26 -18.34 9.12
N TYR A 4 7.94 -17.35 9.96
CA TYR A 4 8.21 -15.95 9.62
C TYR A 4 9.72 -15.70 9.71
N LYS A 5 10.44 -16.14 8.66
CA LYS A 5 11.87 -15.90 8.52
C LYS A 5 12.08 -14.40 8.32
N PHE A 6 12.70 -13.75 9.29
CA PHE A 6 13.07 -12.35 9.22
C PHE A 6 13.92 -12.09 7.97
N ASP A 7 13.37 -11.33 7.02
CA ASP A 7 14.05 -10.98 5.78
C ASP A 7 15.14 -9.94 6.06
N ARG A 8 16.38 -10.42 6.19
CA ARG A 8 17.57 -9.58 6.40
C ARG A 8 17.95 -8.73 5.19
N ASN A 9 17.36 -8.99 4.02
CA ASN A 9 17.65 -8.27 2.80
C ASN A 9 16.69 -7.11 2.53
N ALA A 10 15.58 -7.02 3.27
CA ALA A 10 14.60 -5.94 3.12
C ALA A 10 15.19 -4.55 3.40
N PHE A 11 16.24 -4.46 4.24
CA PHE A 11 16.89 -3.22 4.65
C PHE A 11 18.40 -3.21 4.37
N ARG A 12 18.83 -3.73 3.22
CA ARG A 12 20.25 -3.64 2.82
C ARG A 12 20.64 -2.19 2.49
N ILE A 13 21.88 -1.83 2.80
CA ILE A 13 22.49 -0.60 2.28
C ILE A 13 22.58 -0.75 0.75
N GLN A 14 22.02 0.21 0.02
CA GLN A 14 21.97 0.20 -1.45
C GLN A 14 22.23 1.60 -1.99
N THR A 15 22.77 1.68 -3.19
CA THR A 15 22.93 2.96 -3.90
C THR A 15 21.58 3.48 -4.39
N PHE A 16 21.51 4.77 -4.74
CA PHE A 16 20.27 5.37 -5.28
C PHE A 16 19.77 4.61 -6.52
N GLY A 17 20.67 4.27 -7.45
CA GLY A 17 20.32 3.53 -8.66
C GLY A 17 19.82 2.11 -8.37
N GLU A 18 20.40 1.43 -7.38
CA GLU A 18 19.95 0.11 -6.95
C GLU A 18 18.56 0.16 -6.29
N ALA A 19 18.29 1.20 -5.51
CA ALA A 19 16.98 1.41 -4.92
C ALA A 19 15.90 1.67 -5.99
N ASP A 20 16.18 2.51 -6.99
CA ASP A 20 15.25 2.77 -8.09
C ASP A 20 15.03 1.51 -8.95
N ALA A 21 16.08 0.71 -9.19
CA ALA A 21 15.98 -0.57 -9.90
C ALA A 21 15.24 -1.66 -9.10
N SER A 22 15.28 -1.61 -7.76
CA SER A 22 14.57 -2.56 -6.89
C SER A 22 13.05 -2.35 -6.86
N ASN A 23 12.59 -1.24 -7.45
CA ASN A 23 11.18 -0.91 -7.49
C ASN A 23 10.44 -1.89 -8.41
N LYS A 24 9.68 -2.80 -7.81
CA LYS A 24 8.95 -3.87 -8.54
C LYS A 24 7.90 -3.32 -9.52
N PHE A 25 7.52 -2.05 -9.38
CA PHE A 25 6.50 -1.41 -10.19
C PHE A 25 7.12 -0.25 -10.99
N SER A 26 7.19 -0.39 -12.32
CA SER A 26 7.68 0.67 -13.20
C SER A 26 6.74 1.89 -13.17
N LYS A 27 7.32 3.10 -13.24
CA LYS A 27 6.58 4.37 -13.36
C LYS A 27 5.73 4.44 -14.63
N ASP A 28 6.06 3.64 -15.64
CA ASP A 28 5.36 3.55 -16.93
C ASP A 28 4.03 2.78 -16.85
N THR A 29 3.69 2.23 -15.68
CA THR A 29 2.42 1.54 -15.50
C THR A 29 1.23 2.51 -15.60
N PRO A 30 0.13 2.08 -16.26
CA PRO A 30 -1.11 2.84 -16.29
C PRO A 30 -1.60 3.18 -14.88
N TYR A 31 -2.19 4.37 -14.72
CA TYR A 31 -2.63 4.87 -13.40
C TYR A 31 -3.55 3.89 -12.65
N ALA A 32 -4.45 3.22 -13.36
CA ALA A 32 -5.36 2.23 -12.77
C ALA A 32 -4.60 1.05 -12.14
N GLU A 33 -3.55 0.58 -12.80
CA GLU A 33 -2.72 -0.50 -12.28
C GLU A 33 -1.86 -0.04 -11.09
N ARG A 34 -1.37 1.21 -11.12
CA ARG A 34 -0.69 1.80 -9.95
C ARG A 34 -1.60 1.86 -8.72
N LEU A 35 -2.86 2.24 -8.91
CA LEU A 35 -3.85 2.23 -7.83
C LEU A 35 -4.09 0.83 -7.28
N ARG A 36 -4.21 -0.18 -8.15
CA ARG A 36 -4.32 -1.59 -7.70
C ARG A 36 -3.11 -2.06 -6.91
N GLN A 37 -1.90 -1.76 -7.39
CA GLN A 37 -0.65 -2.12 -6.70
C GLN A 37 -0.55 -1.45 -5.33
N ALA A 38 -0.81 -0.14 -5.27
CA ALA A 38 -0.84 0.60 -4.01
C ALA A 38 -1.87 0.01 -3.04
N TYR A 39 -3.06 -0.31 -3.55
CA TYR A 39 -4.12 -0.90 -2.73
C TYR A 39 -3.74 -2.28 -2.19
N TYR A 40 -3.09 -3.12 -2.99
CA TYR A 40 -2.53 -4.40 -2.55
C TYR A 40 -1.51 -4.24 -1.42
N LEU A 41 -0.58 -3.29 -1.54
CA LEU A 41 0.41 -3.03 -0.49
C LEU A 41 -0.27 -2.57 0.81
N ILE A 42 -1.29 -1.70 0.71
CA ILE A 42 -2.07 -1.27 1.87
C ILE A 42 -2.77 -2.46 2.54
N SER A 43 -3.38 -3.36 1.76
CA SER A 43 -4.08 -4.51 2.32
C SER A 43 -3.14 -5.46 3.07
N GLN A 44 -1.93 -5.67 2.56
CA GLN A 44 -0.88 -6.44 3.24
C GLN A 44 -0.41 -5.74 4.53
N ALA A 45 -0.21 -4.42 4.50
CA ALA A 45 0.28 -3.66 5.64
C ALA A 45 -0.72 -3.64 6.82
N TYR A 46 -2.02 -3.53 6.52
CA TYR A 46 -3.08 -3.47 7.53
C TYR A 46 -3.82 -4.79 7.76
N GLY A 47 -3.43 -5.87 7.08
CA GLY A 47 -3.93 -7.22 7.32
C GLY A 47 -5.38 -7.47 6.90
N PHE A 48 -5.88 -6.80 5.86
CA PHE A 48 -7.22 -7.03 5.31
C PHE A 48 -7.17 -7.65 3.92
N SER A 49 -8.25 -8.33 3.52
CA SER A 49 -8.37 -8.90 2.17
C SER A 49 -9.07 -7.95 1.22
N MET A 50 -8.77 -8.09 -0.07
CA MET A 50 -9.48 -7.36 -1.14
C MET A 50 -10.98 -7.67 -1.20
N SER A 51 -11.39 -8.84 -0.71
CA SER A 51 -12.79 -9.28 -0.65
C SER A 51 -13.53 -8.76 0.58
N ASN A 52 -12.82 -8.49 1.69
CA ASN A 52 -13.39 -8.08 2.96
C ASN A 52 -12.73 -6.77 3.43
N GLN A 53 -13.02 -5.71 2.68
CA GLN A 53 -12.40 -4.41 2.88
C GLN A 53 -13.02 -3.71 4.11
N PRO A 54 -12.21 -3.11 5.00
CA PRO A 54 -12.72 -2.32 6.10
C PRO A 54 -13.50 -1.12 5.54
N ARG A 55 -14.71 -0.92 6.04
CA ARG A 55 -15.56 0.22 5.66
C ARG A 55 -15.15 1.44 6.47
N LEU A 56 -15.12 2.59 5.81
CA LEU A 56 -14.93 3.86 6.49
C LEU A 56 -16.08 4.09 7.46
N ASP A 57 -15.78 4.20 8.76
CA ASP A 57 -16.73 4.67 9.75
C ASP A 57 -16.92 6.19 9.60
N LYS A 58 -18.14 6.59 9.27
CA LYS A 58 -18.53 8.00 9.09
C LYS A 58 -19.19 8.59 10.34
N SER A 59 -19.29 7.84 11.43
CA SER A 59 -19.95 8.28 12.66
C SER A 59 -19.21 9.44 13.35
N PHE A 60 -17.88 9.45 13.30
CA PHE A 60 -17.04 10.47 13.95
C PHE A 60 -16.80 11.72 13.10
N PHE A 61 -16.81 11.58 11.76
CA PHE A 61 -16.49 12.67 10.85
C PHE A 61 -17.76 13.26 10.23
N SER A 62 -18.32 14.27 10.89
CA SER A 62 -19.41 15.10 10.36
C SER A 62 -18.82 16.34 9.67
N ILE A 63 -18.90 16.41 8.35
CA ILE A 63 -18.66 17.64 7.60
C ILE A 63 -20.01 18.34 7.41
N ARG A 64 -20.18 19.51 8.03
CA ARG A 64 -21.37 20.34 7.84
C ARG A 64 -21.28 20.99 6.45
N LYS A 65 -22.28 20.79 5.61
CA LYS A 65 -22.34 21.46 4.30
C LYS A 65 -22.38 22.97 4.53
N MET A 66 -21.41 23.71 4.00
CA MET A 66 -21.49 25.17 3.92
C MET A 66 -22.54 25.48 2.86
N ASN A 67 -23.70 25.99 3.27
CA ASN A 67 -24.67 26.56 2.35
C ASN A 67 -24.17 27.97 1.99
N ASN A 68 -24.02 28.24 0.69
CA ASN A 68 -23.89 29.61 0.17
C ASN A 68 -25.24 30.31 0.19
#